data_AF-A0A352CE75-F1
#
_entry.id   AF-A0A352CE75-F1
#
_cell.length_a   1.000
_cell.length_b   1.000
_cell.length_c   1.000
_cell.angle_alpha   90.00
_cell.angle_beta   90.00
_cell.angle_gamma   90.00
#
_symmetry.space_group_name_H-M   'P 1'
#
loop_
_entity.id
_entity.type
_entity.pdbx_description
1 polymer ?
#
loop_
_entity_poly.entity_id
_entity_poly.type
_entity_poly.pdbx_seq_one_letter_code
_entity_poly.pdbx_strand_id
1 'polypeptide(L)'
;VDLVIDHSVMVDHFAGADSFTRNVALEYERNGERYRFLRWGQSAFNNFRVVPPGTGICHQVNLEYLAQTVWTRQDGDETIAYPDSVVGTDSHT
;
A
#
# COMPACT_ATOMS: atom_id res chain seq x y z
N VAL A 1 -7.40 -1.04 7.09
CA VAL A 1 -7.31 -0.95 5.63
C VAL A 1 -5.94 -0.44 5.28
N ASP A 2 -5.23 -1.22 4.47
CA ASP A 2 -3.93 -0.89 3.94
C ASP A 2 -4.09 -0.61 2.45
N LEU A 3 -3.81 0.63 2.04
CA LEU A 3 -3.83 1.02 0.63
C LEU A 3 -2.39 1.11 0.13
N VAL A 4 -2.06 0.32 -0.89
CA VAL A 4 -0.75 0.35 -1.55
C VAL A 4 -0.83 1.17 -2.83
N ILE A 5 0.11 2.11 -2.99
CA ILE A 5 0.24 2.90 -4.21
C ILE A 5 1.25 2.21 -5.14
N ASP A 6 0.76 1.49 -6.13
CA ASP A 6 1.56 0.72 -7.09
C ASP A 6 1.12 0.92 -8.55
N HIS A 7 -0.12 1.36 -8.80
CA HIS A 7 -0.67 1.64 -10.13
C HIS A 7 -0.53 3.12 -10.56
N SER A 8 0.61 3.74 -10.26
CA SER A 8 0.85 5.16 -10.59
C SER A 8 2.14 5.43 -11.34
N VAL A 9 3.15 4.59 -11.18
CA VAL A 9 4.43 4.71 -11.89
C VAL A 9 4.27 4.21 -13.33
N MET A 10 4.93 4.90 -14.26
CA MET A 10 5.01 4.52 -15.67
C MET A 10 6.47 4.41 -16.09
N VAL A 11 6.72 3.62 -17.14
CA VAL A 11 8.08 3.44 -17.69
C VAL A 11 8.31 4.48 -18.79
N ASP A 12 8.55 5.74 -18.41
CA ASP A 12 8.90 6.82 -19.35
C ASP A 12 10.38 6.76 -19.77
N HIS A 13 11.24 6.33 -18.85
CA HIS A 13 12.67 6.12 -19.06
C HIS A 13 13.04 4.67 -18.75
N PHE A 14 13.92 4.09 -19.58
CA PHE A 14 14.40 2.71 -19.45
C PHE A 14 15.90 2.62 -19.80
N ALA A 15 16.56 1.56 -19.32
CA ALA A 15 17.95 1.21 -19.61
C ALA A 15 19.02 2.27 -19.25
N GLY A 16 18.68 3.30 -18.48
CA GLY A 16 19.62 4.26 -17.87
C GLY A 16 19.76 4.05 -16.36
N ALA A 17 20.94 4.31 -15.81
CA ALA A 17 21.20 4.20 -14.37
C ALA A 17 20.30 5.13 -13.51
N ASP A 18 19.81 6.21 -14.12
CA ASP A 18 18.92 7.21 -13.52
C ASP A 18 17.43 6.96 -13.83
N SER A 19 17.08 5.93 -14.60
CA SER A 19 15.71 5.71 -15.12
C SER A 19 14.68 5.58 -14.00
N PHE A 20 15.00 4.83 -12.94
CA PHE A 20 14.11 4.67 -11.79
C PHE A 20 13.79 6.03 -11.13
N THR A 21 14.82 6.81 -10.82
CA THR A 21 14.65 8.12 -10.16
C THR A 21 13.82 9.08 -11.00
N ARG A 22 14.02 9.08 -12.33
CA ARG A 22 13.27 9.94 -13.25
C ARG A 22 11.81 9.52 -13.38
N ASN A 23 11.52 8.22 -13.45
CA ASN A 23 10.15 7.72 -13.51
C ASN A 23 9.38 8.03 -12.22
N VAL A 24 10.02 7.88 -11.05
CA VAL A 24 9.42 8.28 -9.76
C VAL A 24 9.17 9.79 -9.70
N ALA A 25 10.10 10.62 -10.18
CA ALA A 25 9.89 12.07 -10.22
C ALA A 25 8.67 12.45 -11.08
N LEU A 26 8.54 11.86 -12.28
CA LEU A 26 7.39 12.07 -13.16
C LEU A 26 6.08 11.56 -12.56
N GLU A 27 6.12 10.43 -11.86
CA GLU A 27 4.98 9.90 -11.12
C GLU A 27 4.47 10.92 -10.08
N TYR A 28 5.37 11.50 -9.27
CA TYR A 28 5.00 12.51 -8.28
C TYR A 28 4.45 13.79 -8.90
N GLU A 29 5.03 14.24 -10.02
CA GLU A 29 4.54 15.40 -10.78
C GLU A 29 3.10 15.17 -11.27
N ARG A 30 2.85 14.01 -11.89
CA ARG A 30 1.55 13.67 -12.50
C ARG A 30 0.45 13.37 -11.48
N ASN A 31 0.82 12.87 -10.29
CA ASN A 31 -0.13 12.33 -9.32
C ASN A 31 -0.25 13.17 -8.04
N GLY A 32 0.31 14.37 -8.00
CA GLY A 32 0.36 15.19 -6.79
C GLY A 32 -1.01 15.41 -6.12
N GLU A 33 -2.08 15.64 -6.89
CA GLU A 33 -3.43 15.79 -6.33
C GLU A 33 -3.95 14.48 -5.72
N ARG A 34 -3.80 13.36 -6.43
CA ARG A 34 -4.19 12.03 -5.96
C ARG A 34 -3.48 11.69 -4.64
N TYR A 35 -2.18 11.99 -4.53
CA TYR A 35 -1.43 11.74 -3.30
C TYR A 35 -1.84 12.66 -2.15
N ARG A 36 -2.16 13.94 -2.41
CA ARG A 36 -2.74 14.82 -1.38
C ARG A 36 -4.09 14.31 -0.88
N PHE A 37 -4.94 13.82 -1.78
CA PHE A 37 -6.23 13.23 -1.40
C PHE A 37 -6.06 11.96 -0.54
N LEU A 38 -5.14 11.05 -0.91
CA LEU A 38 -4.86 9.85 -0.11
C LEU A 38 -4.25 10.20 1.26
N ARG A 39 -3.35 11.19 1.32
CA ARG A 39 -2.81 11.74 2.57
C ARG A 39 -3.90 12.31 3.47
N TRP A 40 -4.84 13.08 2.90
CA TRP A 40 -6.01 13.55 3.63
C TRP A 40 -6.83 12.37 4.18
N GLY A 41 -7.04 11.31 3.39
CA GLY A 41 -7.72 10.09 3.83
C GLY A 41 -7.09 9.46 5.08
N GLN A 42 -5.76 9.43 5.16
CA GLN A 42 -5.04 8.94 6.37
C GLN A 42 -5.36 9.73 7.62
N SER A 43 -5.61 11.04 7.50
CA SER A 43 -5.99 11.88 8.62
C SER A 43 -7.49 11.85 8.93
N ALA A 44 -8.31 11.53 7.92
CA ALA A 44 -9.77 11.61 8.01
C ALA A 44 -10.44 10.31 8.48
N PHE A 45 -9.81 9.15 8.29
CA PHE A 45 -10.40 7.84 8.61
C PHE A 45 -9.55 7.05 9.61
N ASN A 46 -10.22 6.40 10.56
CA ASN A 46 -9.58 5.47 11.49
C ASN A 46 -9.13 4.21 10.75
N ASN A 47 -8.02 3.61 11.21
CA ASN A 47 -7.48 2.34 10.69
C ASN A 47 -7.18 2.37 9.19
N PHE A 48 -6.83 3.53 8.64
CA PHE A 48 -6.43 3.69 7.24
C PHE A 48 -4.93 4.03 7.14
N ARG A 49 -4.15 3.10 6.58
CA ARG A 49 -2.72 3.25 6.33
C ARG A 49 -2.48 3.27 4.82
N VAL A 50 -1.62 4.16 4.37
CA VAL A 50 -1.16 4.23 2.97
C VAL A 50 0.30 3.83 2.92
N VAL A 51 0.61 2.84 2.09
CA VAL A 51 1.97 2.48 1.70
C VAL A 51 2.37 3.36 0.52
N PRO A 52 3.46 4.15 0.62
CA PRO A 52 3.82 5.15 -0.38
C PRO A 52 4.29 4.51 -1.70
N PRO A 53 4.28 5.27 -2.82
CA PRO A 53 4.79 4.81 -4.11
C PRO A 53 6.26 4.40 -4.02
N GLY A 54 6.67 3.48 -4.89
CA GLY A 54 8.04 2.96 -4.94
C GLY A 54 8.40 1.92 -3.88
N THR A 55 7.44 1.52 -3.03
CA THR A 55 7.67 0.49 -1.99
C THR A 55 7.53 -0.95 -2.52
N GLY A 56 6.77 -1.14 -3.60
CA GLY A 56 6.50 -2.45 -4.20
C GLY A 56 5.10 -2.51 -4.79
N ILE A 57 4.68 -3.71 -5.22
CA ILE A 57 3.32 -3.98 -5.72
C ILE A 57 2.44 -4.54 -4.59
N CYS A 58 1.13 -4.27 -4.66
CA CYS A 58 0.16 -4.55 -3.59
C CYS A 58 0.30 -5.96 -3.00
N HIS A 59 0.23 -6.98 -3.86
CA HIS A 59 0.21 -8.38 -3.43
C HIS A 59 1.55 -8.86 -2.88
N GLN A 60 2.67 -8.35 -3.41
CA GLN A 60 4.00 -8.67 -2.89
C GLN A 60 4.20 -8.04 -1.50
N VAL A 61 3.86 -6.76 -1.35
CA VAL A 61 3.90 -6.06 -0.05
C VAL A 61 2.98 -6.74 0.96
N ASN A 62 1.83 -7.25 0.52
CA ASN A 62 0.94 -8.01 1.39
C ASN A 62 1.62 -9.28 1.92
N LEU A 63 2.18 -10.11 1.04
CA LEU A 63 2.83 -11.37 1.41
C LEU A 63 4.09 -11.18 2.26
N GLU A 64 4.88 -10.15 1.96
CA GLU A 64 6.19 -9.95 2.60
C GLU A 64 6.12 -9.11 3.88
N TYR A 65 5.06 -8.33 4.08
CA TYR A 65 5.02 -7.34 5.17
C TYR A 65 3.67 -7.16 5.88
N LEU A 66 2.53 -7.16 5.17
CA LEU A 66 1.24 -6.81 5.80
C LEU A 66 0.54 -8.02 6.43
N ALA A 67 0.53 -9.16 5.74
CA ALA A 67 -0.20 -10.35 6.17
C ALA A 67 0.33 -10.86 7.51
N GLN A 68 -0.59 -11.15 8.44
CA GLN A 68 -0.24 -11.64 9.78
C GLN A 68 -0.34 -13.17 9.88
N THR A 69 -1.03 -13.81 8.93
CA THR A 69 -1.43 -15.24 8.96
C THR A 69 -2.40 -15.56 10.11
N VAL A 70 -2.11 -15.13 11.33
CA VAL A 70 -2.96 -15.27 12.52
C VAL A 70 -3.02 -13.92 13.24
N TRP A 71 -4.22 -13.42 13.45
CA TRP A 71 -4.44 -12.25 14.30
C TRP A 71 -4.77 -12.67 15.72
N THR A 72 -4.54 -11.76 16.66
CA THR A 72 -4.96 -11.92 18.06
C THR A 72 -5.81 -10.74 18.50
N ARG A 73 -6.82 -10.98 19.32
CA ARG A 73 -7.65 -9.95 19.97
C ARG A 73 -7.89 -10.35 21.42
N GLN A 74 -7.86 -9.37 22.31
CA GLN A 74 -8.33 -9.57 23.68
C GLN A 74 -9.86 -9.63 23.72
N ASP A 75 -10.39 -10.58 24.48
CA ASP A 75 -11.82 -10.72 24.77
C ASP A 75 -11.98 -10.98 26.27
N GLY A 76 -12.21 -9.90 27.04
CA GLY A 76 -12.10 -9.95 28.50
C GLY A 76 -10.67 -10.25 28.95
N ASP A 77 -10.51 -11.32 29.73
CA ASP A 77 -9.20 -11.81 30.23
C ASP A 77 -8.57 -12.87 29.31
N GLU A 78 -9.24 -13.22 28.20
CA GLU A 78 -8.77 -14.24 27.26
C GLU A 78 -8.21 -13.60 25.98
N THR A 79 -7.17 -14.21 25.41
CA THR A 79 -6.64 -13.84 24.08
C THR A 79 -7.14 -14.82 23.03
N ILE A 80 -7.93 -14.33 22.09
CA ILE A 80 -8.45 -15.12 20.98
C ILE A 80 -7.52 -14.98 19.77
N ALA A 81 -7.06 -16.12 19.23
CA ALA A 81 -6.35 -16.20 17.96
C ALA A 81 -7.30 -16.63 16.84
N TYR A 82 -7.20 -16.00 15.67
CA TYR A 82 -8.05 -16.29 14.52
C TYR A 82 -7.30 -16.10 13.20
N PRO A 83 -7.69 -16.81 12.12
CA PRO A 83 -6.99 -16.70 10.84
C PRO A 83 -7.12 -15.30 10.26
N ASP A 84 -6.04 -14.86 9.62
CA ASP A 84 -6.07 -13.69 8.75
C ASP A 84 -6.96 -13.97 7.53
N SER A 85 -7.79 -12.99 7.18
CA SER A 85 -8.62 -13.04 5.97
C SER A 85 -8.79 -11.62 5.44
N VAL A 86 -8.75 -11.49 4.11
CA VAL A 86 -8.73 -10.19 3.45
C VAL A 86 -9.66 -10.20 2.24
N VAL A 87 -10.30 -9.06 2.01
CA VAL A 87 -10.92 -8.71 0.74
C VAL A 87 -10.24 -7.44 0.25
N GLY A 88 -9.81 -7.44 -1.01
CA GLY A 88 -9.13 -6.31 -1.64
C GLY A 88 -9.94 -5.79 -2.82
N THR A 89 -9.72 -4.52 -3.16
CA THR A 89 -10.33 -3.90 -4.36
C THR A 89 -9.50 -4.18 -5.62
N ASP A 90 -8.79 -5.31 -5.65
CA ASP A 90 -7.99 -5.82 -6.77
C ASP A 90 -8.26 -7.32 -6.94
N SER A 91 -8.42 -7.78 -8.18
CA SER A 91 -8.83 -9.17 -8.48
C SER A 91 -7.80 -10.24 -8.11
N HIS A 92 -6.54 -9.87 -7.90
CA HIS A 92 -5.49 -10.83 -7.52
C HIS A 92 -5.26 -10.90 -6.02
N THR A 93 -6.11 -10.24 -5.23
CA THR A 93 -6.19 -10.44 -3.78
C THR A 93 -6.66 -11.86 -3.48
#